data_AF-A0A368XK21-F1
#
_entry.id   AF-A0A368XK21-F1
#
_cell.length_a   1.000
_cell.length_b   1.000
_cell.length_c   1.000
_cell.angle_alpha   90.00
_cell.angle_beta   90.00
_cell.angle_gamma   90.00
#
_symmetry.space_group_name_H-M   'P 1'
#
loop_
_entity.id
_entity.type
_entity.pdbx_description
1 polymer ?
#
loop_
_entity_poly.entity_id
_entity_poly.type
_entity_poly.pdbx_seq_one_letter_code
_entity_poly.pdbx_strand_id
1 'polypeptide(L)'
;MAADARAALRANLEKLLASGRDGALLRFGLGQALLQEDQPQEAALHLQQATAQDPHYSAAWKLLGKALEQLGRADEAEAAWRQGLAVAGERGDMQSVKEITVFLRRLQRARGG
;
A
#
# COMPACT_ATOMS: atom_id res chain seq x y z
N MET A 1 -7.12 22.40 -5.84
CA MET A 1 -6.88 22.55 -4.40
C MET A 1 -6.61 21.24 -3.65
N ALA A 2 -7.16 20.08 -4.05
CA ALA A 2 -6.94 18.82 -3.31
C ALA A 2 -5.65 18.05 -3.67
N ALA A 3 -5.06 18.29 -4.85
CA ALA A 3 -3.75 17.75 -5.23
C ALA A 3 -2.61 18.46 -4.49
N ASP A 4 -2.72 19.79 -4.37
CA ASP A 4 -1.74 20.64 -3.68
C ASP A 4 -1.56 20.25 -2.20
N ALA A 5 -2.68 20.00 -1.50
CA ALA A 5 -2.66 19.53 -0.11
C ALA A 5 -1.99 18.16 0.07
N ARG A 6 -2.03 17.28 -0.94
CA ARG A 6 -1.43 15.95 -0.90
C ARG A 6 0.05 15.98 -1.20
N ALA A 7 0.47 16.77 -2.18
CA ALA A 7 1.87 17.06 -2.43
C ALA A 7 2.54 17.71 -1.20
N ALA A 8 1.85 18.63 -0.54
CA ALA A 8 2.31 19.21 0.73
C ALA A 8 2.41 18.16 1.84
N LEU A 9 1.45 17.24 1.95
CA LEU A 9 1.50 16.13 2.90
C LEU A 9 2.70 15.22 2.64
N ARG A 10 2.91 14.81 1.38
CA ARG A 10 4.07 14.02 0.96
C ARG A 10 5.36 14.73 1.36
N ALA A 11 5.54 16.00 0.96
CA ALA A 11 6.74 16.77 1.26
C ALA A 11 6.99 16.88 2.78
N ASN A 12 5.93 17.01 3.58
CA ASN A 12 6.04 17.02 5.04
C ASN A 12 6.49 15.66 5.60
N LEU A 13 5.94 14.56 5.07
CA LEU A 13 6.36 13.21 5.45
C LEU A 13 7.82 12.93 5.05
N GLU A 14 8.27 13.37 3.87
CA GLU A 14 9.68 13.26 3.45
C GLU A 14 10.62 14.05 4.37
N LYS A 15 10.22 15.26 4.80
CA LYS A 15 10.99 16.03 5.79
C LYS A 15 11.10 15.32 7.13
N LEU A 16 10.03 14.66 7.58
CA LEU A 16 10.04 13.86 8.81
C LEU A 16 10.98 12.67 8.69
N LEU A 17 10.96 11.98 7.54
CA LEU A 17 11.90 10.90 7.22
C LEU A 17 13.35 11.40 7.27
N ALA A 18 13.62 12.55 6.63
CA ALA A 18 14.94 13.19 6.62
C ALA A 18 15.39 13.66 8.00
N SER A 19 14.45 14.04 8.88
CA SER A 19 14.71 14.41 10.27
C SER A 19 14.93 13.21 11.19
N GLY A 20 14.99 11.98 10.65
CA GLY A 20 15.28 10.76 11.37
C GLY A 20 14.05 10.02 11.91
N ARG A 21 12.82 10.50 11.64
CA ARG A 21 11.60 9.73 11.89
C ARG A 21 11.35 8.78 10.74
N ASP A 22 12.06 7.66 10.76
CA ASP A 22 11.77 6.53 9.90
C ASP A 22 10.84 5.55 10.61
N GLY A 23 9.70 5.24 10.00
CA GLY A 23 8.76 4.27 10.55
C GLY A 23 7.75 3.79 9.52
N ALA A 24 7.28 2.56 9.72
CA ALA A 24 6.34 1.90 8.80
C ALA A 24 5.10 2.75 8.51
N LEU A 25 4.52 3.38 9.54
CA LEU A 25 3.37 4.28 9.42
C LEU A 25 3.65 5.51 8.53
N LEU A 26 4.85 6.08 8.63
CA LEU A 26 5.23 7.24 7.84
C LEU A 26 5.42 6.85 6.37
N ARG A 27 6.13 5.76 6.10
CA ARG A 27 6.32 5.22 4.74
C ARG A 27 4.99 4.78 4.12
N PHE A 28 4.08 4.24 4.93
CA PHE A 28 2.70 3.97 4.51
C PHE A 28 1.95 5.23 4.08
N GLY A 29 2.02 6.29 4.89
CA GLY A 29 1.40 7.58 4.54
C GLY A 29 1.95 8.16 3.24
N LEU A 30 3.27 8.06 3.02
CA LEU A 30 3.92 8.45 1.76
C LEU A 30 3.38 7.63 0.59
N GLY A 31 3.37 6.31 0.71
CA GLY A 31 2.85 5.43 -0.33
C GLY A 31 1.38 5.68 -0.65
N GLN A 32 0.56 5.99 0.36
CA GLN A 32 -0.84 6.36 0.15
C GLN A 32 -0.98 7.68 -0.61
N ALA A 33 -0.21 8.70 -0.25
CA ALA A 33 -0.21 9.98 -0.95
C ALA A 33 0.18 9.79 -2.43
N LEU A 34 1.28 9.06 -2.68
CA LEU A 34 1.79 8.77 -4.01
C LEU A 34 0.78 7.99 -4.88
N LEU A 35 0.05 7.02 -4.28
CA LEU A 35 -1.03 6.32 -4.98
C LEU A 35 -2.18 7.25 -5.41
N GLN A 36 -2.43 8.33 -4.67
CA GLN A 36 -3.44 9.32 -5.05
C GLN A 36 -2.91 10.34 -6.06
N GLU A 37 -1.60 10.47 -6.17
CA GLU A 37 -0.90 11.31 -7.15
C GLU A 37 -0.62 10.58 -8.48
N ASP A 38 -1.23 9.40 -8.69
CA ASP A 38 -1.00 8.57 -9.88
C ASP A 38 0.48 8.13 -10.04
N GLN A 39 1.21 8.02 -8.91
CA GLN A 39 2.60 7.58 -8.85
C GLN A 39 2.72 6.19 -8.18
N PRO A 40 2.17 5.11 -8.79
CA PRO A 40 2.15 3.79 -8.18
C PRO A 40 3.54 3.14 -8.10
N GLN A 41 4.51 3.51 -8.97
CA GLN A 41 5.89 3.02 -8.87
C GLN A 41 6.54 3.41 -7.54
N GLU A 42 6.60 4.71 -7.24
CA GLU A 42 7.21 5.21 -6.01
C GLU A 42 6.42 4.72 -4.79
N ALA A 43 5.09 4.70 -4.88
CA ALA A 43 4.26 4.20 -3.80
C ALA A 43 4.60 2.75 -3.43
N ALA A 44 4.77 1.87 -4.42
CA ALA A 44 5.10 0.47 -4.18
C ALA A 44 6.43 0.33 -3.43
N LEU A 45 7.45 1.14 -3.77
CA LEU A 45 8.75 1.14 -3.09
C LEU A 45 8.61 1.52 -1.61
N HIS A 46 7.91 2.62 -1.31
CA HIS A 46 7.70 3.06 0.07
C HIS A 46 6.85 2.07 0.87
N LEU A 47 5.82 1.49 0.26
CA LEU A 47 4.95 0.49 0.89
C LEU A 47 5.69 -0.82 1.16
N GLN A 48 6.56 -1.28 0.24
CA GLN A 48 7.43 -2.44 0.48
C GLN A 48 8.35 -2.22 1.68
N GLN A 49 8.89 -1.01 1.80
CA GLN A 49 9.74 -0.69 2.95
C GLN A 49 8.92 -0.60 4.24
N ALA A 50 7.68 -0.11 4.17
CA ALA A 50 6.77 -0.11 5.32
C ALA A 50 6.46 -1.54 5.79
N THR A 51 6.18 -2.46 4.86
CA THR A 51 5.91 -3.87 5.20
C THR A 51 7.16 -4.64 5.62
N ALA A 52 8.35 -4.24 5.16
CA ALA A 52 9.61 -4.78 5.65
C ALA A 52 9.90 -4.34 7.10
N GLN A 53 9.49 -3.13 7.49
CA GLN A 53 9.64 -2.64 8.87
C GLN A 53 8.58 -3.20 9.80
N ASP A 54 7.32 -3.23 9.37
CA ASP A 54 6.21 -3.83 10.12
C ASP A 54 5.49 -4.85 9.22
N PRO A 55 5.92 -6.13 9.26
CA PRO A 55 5.27 -7.20 8.52
C PRO A 55 3.82 -7.43 8.94
N HIS A 56 3.46 -7.01 10.16
CA HIS A 56 2.11 -7.17 10.71
C HIS A 56 1.17 -6.03 10.29
N TYR A 57 1.62 -5.11 9.43
CA TYR A 57 0.82 -3.98 8.99
C TYR A 57 -0.02 -4.30 7.75
N SER A 58 -1.17 -4.94 7.99
CA SER A 58 -2.17 -5.33 6.97
C SER A 58 -2.58 -4.20 6.02
N ALA A 59 -2.67 -2.96 6.51
CA ALA A 59 -3.01 -1.80 5.68
C ALA A 59 -1.93 -1.49 4.62
N ALA A 60 -0.64 -1.65 4.95
CA ALA A 60 0.43 -1.43 3.98
C ALA A 60 0.47 -2.52 2.91
N TRP A 61 0.26 -3.79 3.28
CA TRP A 61 0.10 -4.88 2.31
C TRP A 61 -1.06 -4.64 1.35
N LYS A 62 -2.20 -4.14 1.85
CA LYS A 62 -3.36 -3.76 1.03
C LYS A 62 -3.00 -2.71 -0.03
N LEU A 63 -2.37 -1.62 0.40
CA LEU A 63 -1.97 -0.54 -0.51
C LEU A 63 -0.87 -0.99 -1.48
N LEU A 64 0.06 -1.82 -1.03
CA LEU A 64 1.14 -2.35 -1.87
C LEU A 64 0.56 -3.13 -3.04
N GLY A 65 -0.38 -4.05 -2.78
CA GLY A 65 -1.04 -4.78 -3.85
C GLY A 65 -1.82 -3.87 -4.80
N LYS A 66 -2.45 -2.79 -4.30
CA LYS A 66 -3.14 -1.80 -5.14
C LYS A 66 -2.18 -0.99 -6.02
N ALA A 67 -1.00 -0.66 -5.51
CA ALA A 67 0.05 -0.01 -6.30
C ALA A 67 0.54 -0.95 -7.42
N LEU A 68 0.80 -2.21 -7.08
CA LEU A 68 1.24 -3.23 -8.04
C LEU A 68 0.19 -3.55 -9.10
N GLU A 69 -1.10 -3.58 -8.73
CA GLU A 69 -2.22 -3.72 -9.68
C GLU A 69 -2.21 -2.60 -10.72
N GLN A 70 -2.09 -1.34 -10.28
CA GLN A 70 -2.03 -0.17 -11.17
C GLN A 70 -0.78 -0.18 -12.08
N LEU A 71 0.31 -0.79 -11.62
CA LEU A 71 1.52 -1.01 -12.44
C LEU A 71 1.37 -2.16 -13.45
N GLY A 72 0.25 -2.87 -13.47
CA GLY A 72 0.05 -4.07 -14.29
C GLY A 72 0.81 -5.30 -13.76
N ARG A 73 1.40 -5.21 -12.56
CA ARG A 73 2.14 -6.30 -11.91
C ARG A 73 1.20 -7.19 -11.11
N ALA A 74 0.27 -7.83 -11.82
CA ALA A 74 -0.79 -8.64 -11.24
C ALA A 74 -0.28 -9.77 -10.32
N ASP A 75 0.81 -10.44 -10.70
CA ASP A 75 1.36 -11.56 -9.92
C ASP A 75 1.85 -11.11 -8.53
N GLU A 76 2.56 -9.99 -8.50
CA GLU A 76 3.07 -9.42 -7.26
C GLU A 76 1.96 -8.77 -6.43
N ALA A 77 0.97 -8.16 -7.09
CA ALA A 77 -0.23 -7.65 -6.41
C ALA A 77 -0.96 -8.77 -5.65
N GLU A 78 -1.15 -9.94 -6.29
CA GLU A 78 -1.74 -11.11 -5.66
C GLU A 78 -0.92 -11.58 -4.46
N ALA A 79 0.40 -11.69 -4.61
CA ALA A 79 1.29 -12.09 -3.52
C ALA A 79 1.20 -11.14 -2.31
N ALA A 80 1.25 -9.83 -2.56
CA ALA A 80 1.15 -8.81 -1.51
C ALA A 80 -0.20 -8.85 -0.79
N TRP A 81 -1.30 -9.02 -1.54
CA TRP A 81 -2.64 -9.14 -0.97
C TRP A 81 -2.83 -10.43 -0.18
N ARG A 82 -2.29 -11.58 -0.64
CA ARG A 82 -2.33 -12.82 0.15
C ARG A 82 -1.63 -12.68 1.50
N GLN A 83 -0.46 -12.04 1.52
CA GLN A 83 0.25 -11.73 2.77
C GLN A 83 -0.58 -10.81 3.67
N GLY A 84 -1.14 -9.72 3.11
CA GLY A 84 -2.00 -8.81 3.85
C GLY A 84 -3.23 -9.48 4.43
N LEU A 85 -3.81 -10.48 3.75
CA LEU A 85 -4.98 -11.23 4.20
C LEU A 85 -4.65 -12.17 5.35
N ALA A 86 -3.50 -12.86 5.29
CA ALA A 86 -2.99 -13.69 6.39
C ALA A 86 -2.79 -12.84 7.65
N VAL A 87 -2.03 -11.75 7.52
CA VAL A 87 -1.73 -10.81 8.62
C VAL A 87 -2.99 -10.16 9.18
N ALA A 88 -3.92 -9.73 8.31
CA ALA A 88 -5.18 -9.15 8.73
C ALA A 88 -6.06 -10.17 9.46
N GLY A 89 -6.06 -11.43 9.02
CA GLY A 89 -6.75 -12.52 9.70
C GLY A 89 -6.18 -12.78 11.09
N GLU A 90 -4.85 -12.84 11.23
CA GLU A 90 -4.16 -13.01 12.51
C GLU A 90 -4.43 -11.85 13.48
N ARG A 91 -4.49 -10.61 12.98
CA ARG A 91 -4.84 -9.43 13.80
C ARG A 91 -6.34 -9.28 14.10
N GLY A 92 -7.20 -10.05 13.43
CA GLY A 92 -8.65 -9.85 13.50
C GLY A 92 -9.14 -8.58 12.77
N ASP A 93 -8.33 -8.03 11.86
CA ASP A 93 -8.67 -6.85 11.06
C ASP A 93 -9.59 -7.25 9.89
N MET A 94 -10.86 -7.55 10.23
CA MET A 94 -11.85 -7.99 9.25
C MET A 94 -12.11 -6.98 8.13
N GLN A 95 -11.85 -5.70 8.37
CA GLN A 95 -12.01 -4.67 7.35
C GLN A 95 -10.96 -4.85 6.24
N SER A 96 -9.69 -4.99 6.60
CA SER A 96 -8.62 -5.26 5.63
C SER A 96 -8.84 -6.58 4.90
N VAL A 97 -9.27 -7.64 5.60
CA VAL A 97 -9.62 -8.93 4.97
C VAL A 97 -10.67 -8.75 3.87
N LYS A 98 -11.76 -8.03 4.17
CA LYS A 98 -12.84 -7.79 3.20
C LYS A 98 -12.36 -7.01 1.98
N GLU A 99 -11.65 -5.91 2.20
CA GLU A 99 -11.13 -5.06 1.11
C GLU A 99 -10.16 -5.84 0.21
N ILE A 100 -9.18 -6.53 0.82
CA ILE A 100 -8.19 -7.33 0.10
C ILE A 100 -8.86 -8.46 -0.69
N THR A 101 -9.86 -9.13 -0.12
CA THR A 101 -10.62 -10.18 -0.81
C THR A 101 -11.31 -9.65 -2.07
N VAL A 102 -11.89 -8.44 -2.01
CA VAL A 102 -12.52 -7.80 -3.18
C VAL A 102 -11.49 -7.52 -4.27
N PHE A 103 -10.31 -7.02 -3.90
CA PHE A 103 -9.25 -6.74 -4.85
C PHE A 103 -8.72 -8.01 -5.52
N LEU A 104 -8.45 -9.07 -4.75
CA LEU A 104 -8.05 -10.37 -5.29
C LEU A 104 -9.06 -10.94 -6.28
N ARG A 105 -10.36 -10.87 -5.95
CA ARG A 105 -11.43 -11.34 -6.86
C ARG A 105 -11.49 -10.51 -8.15
N ARG A 106 -11.29 -9.19 -8.07
CA ARG A 106 -11.23 -8.33 -9.26
C ARG A 106 -10.05 -8.69 -10.15
N LEU A 107 -8.88 -8.89 -9.55
CA LEU A 107 -7.67 -9.28 -10.26
C LEU A 107 -7.80 -10.62 -10.97
N GLN A 108 -8.35 -11.63 -10.28
CA GLN A 108 -8.62 -12.94 -10.88
C GLN A 108 -9.56 -12.86 -12.09
N ARG A 109 -10.60 -12.01 -12.00
CA ARG A 109 -11.48 -11.73 -13.12
C ARG A 109 -10.76 -11.05 -14.29
N ALA A 110 -9.86 -10.12 -14.01
CA ALA A 110 -9.08 -9.43 -15.04
C ALA A 110 -8.04 -10.34 -15.73
N ARG A 111 -7.54 -11.37 -15.05
CA ARG A 111 -6.59 -12.35 -15.62
C ARG A 111 -7.26 -13.49 -16.41
N GLY A 112 -8.54 -13.74 -16.17
CA GLY A 112 -9.30 -14.85 -16.78
C GLY A 112 -10.23 -14.43 -17.92
N GLY A 113 -10.06 -13.23 -18.48
CA GLY A 113 -10.87 -12.67 -19.58
C GLY A 113 -10.11 -12.63 -20.90
#